data_AF-A0A970QN60-F1
#
_entry.id   AF-A0A970QN60-F1
#
_cell.length_a   1.000
_cell.length_b   1.000
_cell.length_c   1.000
_cell.angle_alpha   90.00
_cell.angle_beta   90.00
_cell.angle_gamma   90.00
#
_symmetry.space_group_name_H-M   'P 1'
#
loop_
_entity.id
_entity.type
_entity.pdbx_description
1 polymer ?
#
loop_
_entity_poly.entity_id
_entity_poly.type
_entity_poly.pdbx_seq_one_letter_code
_entity_poly.pdbx_strand_id
1 'polypeptide(L)'
;MEYIDYVTLSPLRRLFYRLSQGIRHLPRRTAELAQRTGGRIRKRALSFGRAVRNYGTIFRQGDIKTRLSFFVMGSGSFLRGQIAKGLIFLFLQAAFIVYMVTFGIGQLALLPTLGVATKKEIWNEKLQIYEYVQGDNSMLILLFSVVTLFILFAFLGIYLANIRLAYRNQQAAAHGERLPGIVRDVKNLFDKNLHVTFLSLPTVGVIVFTILPLIFMILIAFTNYDKSHQPPGNLFTWVGLENFRNIFFSNPTQSRTFVGIFQWTLVWAFFATFSNYILGMILALMINKKGIRFKKFWRTVFIVTIAVPQFVSLLLMSRMLADQGAMNVFLGYLGIGPVQFLTTALFARITVIVINIWVGIPYTMLITSGILMNIPADLYESARIDGAGVVKTFTRITMPYMIFVTTPYLITQFVGNINNFNVIYLLTGGGPLSLDYYQAGKTDLLVTWLYKLTVNNQDYNLASAIGIIIFLITASLSLLVYNLSGSSRKEESFQ
;
A
#
# COMPACT_ATOMS: atom_id res chain seq x y z
N MET A 1 -27.97 -11.57 25.01
CA MET A 1 -27.70 -10.88 26.29
C MET A 1 -28.55 -9.64 26.25
N GLU A 2 -29.46 -9.50 27.20
CA GLU A 2 -30.31 -8.31 27.29
C GLU A 2 -29.45 -7.09 27.62
N TYR A 3 -29.92 -5.90 27.27
CA TYR A 3 -29.17 -4.65 27.47
C TYR A 3 -28.80 -4.44 28.95
N ILE A 4 -29.67 -4.89 29.85
CA ILE A 4 -29.49 -4.80 31.31
C ILE A 4 -28.26 -5.63 31.74
N ASP A 5 -28.16 -6.88 31.29
CA ASP A 5 -27.00 -7.75 31.54
C ASP A 5 -25.69 -7.20 30.94
N TYR A 6 -25.78 -6.50 29.82
CA TYR A 6 -24.60 -5.89 29.19
C TYR A 6 -24.05 -4.71 30.00
N VAL A 7 -24.93 -3.92 30.63
CA VAL A 7 -24.56 -2.73 31.41
C VAL A 7 -24.07 -3.08 32.82
N THR A 8 -24.34 -4.28 33.32
CA THR A 8 -23.82 -4.76 34.61
C THR A 8 -22.42 -5.40 34.51
N LEU A 9 -21.97 -5.79 33.32
CA LEU A 9 -20.64 -6.35 33.09
C LEU A 9 -19.51 -5.37 33.44
N SER A 10 -18.39 -5.89 33.99
CA SER A 10 -17.18 -5.10 34.22
C SER A 10 -16.63 -4.50 32.90
N PRO A 11 -15.92 -3.36 32.92
CA PRO A 11 -15.43 -2.69 31.71
C PRO A 11 -14.63 -3.62 30.77
N LEU A 12 -13.79 -4.48 31.36
CA LEU A 12 -13.01 -5.50 30.64
C LEU A 12 -13.91 -6.57 29.99
N ARG A 13 -14.92 -7.06 30.70
CA ARG A 13 -15.87 -8.04 30.15
C ARG A 13 -16.76 -7.42 29.07
N ARG A 14 -17.12 -6.14 29.18
CA ARG A 14 -17.81 -5.38 28.12
C ARG A 14 -16.97 -5.22 26.87
N LEU A 15 -15.68 -4.94 27.03
CA LEU A 15 -14.72 -4.86 25.93
C LEU A 15 -14.59 -6.24 25.25
N PHE A 16 -14.37 -7.30 26.02
CA PHE A 16 -14.31 -8.67 25.50
C PHE A 16 -15.61 -9.11 24.83
N TYR A 17 -16.76 -8.75 25.38
CA TYR A 17 -18.06 -9.03 24.75
C TYR A 17 -18.21 -8.27 23.43
N ARG A 18 -17.84 -6.98 23.37
CA ARG A 18 -17.84 -6.20 22.11
C ARG A 18 -16.88 -6.77 21.07
N LEU A 19 -15.68 -7.17 21.50
CA LEU A 19 -14.68 -7.80 20.62
C LEU A 19 -15.18 -9.15 20.11
N SER A 20 -15.68 -10.00 21.00
CA SER A 20 -16.23 -11.33 20.67
C SER A 20 -17.45 -11.24 19.75
N GLN A 21 -18.39 -10.32 20.01
CA GLN A 21 -19.52 -10.05 19.12
C GLN A 21 -19.06 -9.46 17.78
N GLY A 22 -18.06 -8.58 17.80
CA GLY A 22 -17.42 -8.04 16.60
C GLY A 22 -16.83 -9.15 15.72
N ILE A 23 -16.14 -10.12 16.34
CA ILE A 23 -15.55 -11.29 15.67
C ILE A 23 -16.64 -12.28 15.21
N ARG A 24 -17.70 -12.50 15.98
CA ARG A 24 -18.82 -13.39 15.59
C ARG A 24 -19.65 -12.84 14.43
N HIS A 25 -19.88 -11.52 14.39
CA HIS A 25 -20.60 -10.87 13.30
C HIS A 25 -19.73 -10.54 12.10
N LEU A 26 -18.43 -10.82 12.17
CA LEU A 26 -17.45 -10.56 11.14
C LEU A 26 -17.86 -11.19 9.79
N PRO A 27 -18.25 -12.48 9.72
CA PRO A 27 -18.66 -13.11 8.44
C PRO A 27 -19.91 -12.48 7.83
N ARG A 28 -20.90 -12.12 8.67
CA ARG A 28 -22.15 -11.50 8.21
C ARG A 28 -21.91 -10.08 7.69
N ARG A 29 -21.09 -9.30 8.40
CA ARG A 29 -20.74 -7.93 7.99
C ARG A 29 -19.85 -7.90 6.75
N THR A 30 -18.92 -8.85 6.61
CA THR A 30 -18.15 -9.02 5.37
C THR A 30 -19.05 -9.41 4.21
N ALA A 31 -20.06 -10.25 4.43
CA ALA A 31 -21.05 -10.60 3.40
C ALA A 31 -21.93 -9.39 2.99
N GLU A 32 -22.44 -8.62 3.95
CA GLU A 32 -23.20 -7.38 3.67
C GLU A 32 -22.35 -6.36 2.90
N LEU A 33 -21.05 -6.26 3.24
CA LEU A 33 -20.13 -5.38 2.54
C LEU A 33 -19.79 -5.89 1.14
N ALA A 34 -19.63 -7.20 0.95
CA ALA A 34 -19.46 -7.81 -0.36
C ALA A 34 -20.68 -7.53 -1.26
N GLN A 35 -21.90 -7.63 -0.71
CA GLN A 35 -23.13 -7.26 -1.41
C GLN A 35 -23.19 -5.76 -1.77
N ARG A 36 -22.86 -4.87 -0.83
CA ARG A 36 -22.82 -3.41 -1.09
C ARG A 36 -21.79 -3.05 -2.17
N THR A 37 -20.62 -3.67 -2.11
CA THR A 37 -19.54 -3.48 -3.07
C THR A 37 -19.96 -4.02 -4.44
N GLY A 38 -20.54 -5.23 -4.49
CA GLY A 38 -21.14 -5.80 -5.70
C GLY A 38 -22.24 -4.90 -6.30
N GLY A 39 -23.08 -4.29 -5.47
CA GLY A 39 -24.08 -3.31 -5.88
C GLY A 39 -23.47 -2.05 -6.50
N ARG A 40 -22.37 -1.53 -5.94
CA ARG A 40 -21.61 -0.40 -6.52
C ARG A 40 -20.95 -0.79 -7.85
N ILE A 41 -20.36 -1.98 -7.93
CA ILE A 41 -19.77 -2.52 -9.16
C ILE A 41 -20.84 -2.63 -10.24
N ARG A 42 -22.02 -3.18 -9.91
CA ARG A 42 -23.16 -3.27 -10.84
C ARG A 42 -23.61 -1.88 -11.31
N LYS A 43 -23.74 -0.89 -10.42
CA LYS A 43 -24.06 0.49 -10.81
C LYS A 43 -23.01 1.09 -11.76
N ARG A 44 -21.72 0.83 -11.51
CA ARG A 44 -20.62 1.27 -12.40
C ARG A 44 -20.64 0.54 -13.75
N ALA A 45 -20.93 -0.76 -13.77
CA ALA A 45 -21.08 -1.54 -15.00
C ALA A 45 -22.27 -1.02 -15.82
N LEU A 46 -23.40 -0.69 -15.17
CA LEU A 46 -24.55 -0.07 -15.82
C LEU A 46 -24.26 1.36 -16.29
N SER A 47 -23.47 2.16 -15.56
CA SER A 47 -23.04 3.48 -16.04
C SER A 47 -22.08 3.37 -17.22
N PHE A 48 -21.21 2.35 -17.23
CA PHE A 48 -20.35 2.04 -18.38
C PHE A 48 -21.19 1.61 -19.59
N GLY A 49 -22.15 0.70 -19.41
CA GLY A 49 -23.09 0.31 -20.48
C GLY A 49 -23.89 1.49 -21.04
N ARG A 50 -24.34 2.42 -20.18
CA ARG A 50 -24.95 3.70 -20.61
C ARG A 50 -23.96 4.59 -21.36
N ALA A 51 -22.71 4.67 -20.91
CA ALA A 51 -21.67 5.43 -21.61
C ALA A 51 -21.39 4.85 -23.01
N VAL A 52 -21.31 3.53 -23.16
CA VAL A 52 -21.17 2.85 -24.45
C VAL A 52 -22.39 3.11 -25.34
N ARG A 53 -23.60 3.02 -24.79
CA ARG A 53 -24.85 3.36 -25.51
C ARG A 53 -24.86 4.81 -25.99
N ASN A 54 -24.34 5.75 -25.18
CA ASN A 54 -24.23 7.16 -25.56
C ASN A 54 -23.31 7.37 -26.77
N TYR A 55 -22.26 6.56 -26.97
CA TYR A 55 -21.45 6.66 -28.20
C TYR A 55 -22.21 6.15 -29.42
N GLY A 56 -23.03 5.10 -29.26
CA GLY A 56 -23.95 4.65 -30.31
C GLY A 56 -24.99 5.70 -30.69
N THR A 57 -25.51 6.46 -29.72
CA THR A 57 -26.42 7.59 -30.01
C THR A 57 -25.68 8.75 -30.66
N ILE A 58 -24.45 9.07 -30.24
CA ILE A 58 -23.60 10.09 -30.87
C ILE A 58 -23.33 9.74 -32.35
N PHE A 59 -23.10 8.47 -32.67
CA PHE A 59 -22.92 8.04 -34.06
C PHE A 59 -24.21 8.24 -34.90
N ARG A 60 -25.38 7.92 -34.34
CA ARG A 60 -26.69 8.07 -35.02
C ARG A 60 -27.10 9.53 -35.20
N GLN A 61 -26.94 10.35 -34.16
CA GLN A 61 -27.36 11.77 -34.12
C GLN A 61 -26.27 12.73 -34.62
N GLY A 62 -25.04 12.23 -34.76
CA GLY A 62 -23.91 13.00 -35.26
C GLY A 62 -24.08 13.34 -36.74
N ASP A 63 -23.68 14.56 -37.12
CA ASP A 63 -23.50 14.92 -38.52
C ASP A 63 -22.32 14.16 -39.16
N ILE A 64 -22.13 14.30 -40.47
CA ILE A 64 -21.05 13.61 -41.20
C ILE A 64 -19.68 13.92 -40.59
N LYS A 65 -19.47 15.17 -40.15
CA LYS A 65 -18.21 15.63 -39.53
C LYS A 65 -17.93 14.92 -38.20
N THR A 66 -18.94 14.70 -37.37
CA THR A 66 -18.83 13.95 -36.11
C THR A 66 -18.65 12.45 -36.34
N ARG A 67 -19.29 11.89 -37.37
CA ARG A 67 -19.10 10.46 -37.72
C ARG A 67 -17.69 10.16 -38.21
N LEU A 68 -17.08 11.07 -38.96
CA LEU A 68 -15.69 10.94 -39.39
C LEU A 68 -14.71 10.84 -38.21
N SER A 69 -15.01 11.47 -37.06
CA SER A 69 -14.18 11.39 -35.84
C SER A 69 -14.09 9.99 -35.24
N PHE A 70 -14.96 9.05 -35.62
CA PHE A 70 -14.87 7.64 -35.20
C PHE A 70 -13.79 6.87 -35.97
N PHE A 71 -13.53 7.24 -37.21
CA PHE A 71 -12.55 6.57 -38.07
C PHE A 71 -11.20 7.29 -38.04
N VAL A 72 -11.23 8.62 -38.17
CA VAL A 72 -10.05 9.48 -38.18
C VAL A 72 -10.19 10.48 -37.03
N MET A 73 -9.37 10.31 -36.00
CA MET A 73 -9.34 11.20 -34.85
C MET A 73 -9.00 12.63 -35.31
N GLY A 74 -9.65 13.62 -34.70
CA GLY A 74 -9.44 15.02 -35.03
C GLY A 74 -10.20 15.54 -36.25
N SER A 75 -10.74 14.68 -37.12
CA SER A 75 -11.47 15.10 -38.34
C SER A 75 -12.67 16.01 -38.04
N GLY A 76 -13.49 15.69 -37.04
CA GLY A 76 -14.63 16.51 -36.63
C GLY A 76 -14.26 17.87 -36.02
N SER A 77 -13.05 18.02 -35.48
CA SER A 77 -12.52 19.31 -35.01
C SER A 77 -11.89 20.10 -36.17
N PHE A 78 -11.16 19.40 -37.05
CA PHE A 78 -10.55 19.95 -38.25
C PHE A 78 -11.59 20.54 -39.21
N LEU A 79 -12.65 19.78 -39.52
CA LEU A 79 -13.75 20.19 -40.41
C LEU A 79 -14.66 21.30 -39.83
N ARG A 80 -14.41 21.71 -38.58
CA ARG A 80 -15.10 22.81 -37.88
C ARG A 80 -14.18 23.98 -37.57
N GLY A 81 -12.99 24.03 -38.19
CA GLY A 81 -12.05 25.16 -38.08
C GLY A 81 -11.09 25.10 -36.89
N GLN A 82 -11.13 24.05 -36.05
CA GLN A 82 -10.14 23.83 -34.98
C GLN A 82 -8.93 23.02 -35.49
N ILE A 83 -8.19 23.58 -36.45
CA ILE A 83 -7.11 22.91 -37.19
C ILE A 83 -6.07 22.29 -36.26
N ALA A 84 -5.53 23.07 -35.33
CA ALA A 84 -4.48 22.60 -34.43
C ALA A 84 -4.93 21.44 -33.52
N LYS A 85 -6.19 21.43 -33.04
CA LYS A 85 -6.74 20.32 -32.25
C LYS A 85 -6.91 19.08 -33.11
N GLY A 86 -7.40 19.27 -34.33
CA GLY A 86 -7.53 18.19 -35.31
C GLY A 86 -6.19 17.52 -35.60
N LEU A 87 -5.13 18.30 -35.82
CA LEU A 87 -3.77 17.79 -36.07
C LEU A 87 -3.20 17.04 -34.87
N ILE A 88 -3.39 17.53 -33.63
CA ILE A 88 -2.93 16.83 -32.42
C ILE A 88 -3.58 15.44 -32.31
N PHE A 89 -4.90 15.36 -32.47
CA PHE A 89 -5.61 14.08 -32.40
C PHE A 89 -5.24 13.12 -33.53
N LEU A 90 -5.02 13.64 -34.74
CA LEU A 90 -4.54 12.86 -35.88
C LEU A 90 -3.12 12.32 -35.62
N PHE A 91 -2.22 13.18 -35.12
CA PHE A 91 -0.87 12.79 -34.75
C PHE A 91 -0.86 11.70 -33.67
N LEU A 92 -1.69 11.84 -32.62
CA LEU A 92 -1.81 10.82 -31.58
C LEU A 92 -2.33 9.48 -32.13
N GLN A 93 -3.26 9.50 -33.08
CA GLN A 93 -3.71 8.28 -33.76
C GLN A 93 -2.60 7.65 -34.59
N ALA A 94 -1.89 8.43 -35.40
CA ALA A 94 -0.78 7.94 -36.22
C ALA A 94 0.36 7.39 -35.36
N ALA A 95 0.78 8.11 -34.32
CA ALA A 95 1.82 7.68 -33.38
C ALA A 95 1.45 6.37 -32.66
N PHE A 96 0.17 6.23 -32.25
CA PHE A 96 -0.32 4.99 -31.65
C PHE A 96 -0.28 3.82 -32.64
N ILE A 97 -0.73 4.03 -33.88
CA ILE A 97 -0.69 2.98 -34.92
C ILE A 97 0.75 2.55 -35.19
N VAL A 98 1.66 3.51 -35.39
CA VAL A 98 3.09 3.23 -35.60
C VAL A 98 3.64 2.42 -34.43
N TYR A 99 3.43 2.88 -33.19
CA TYR A 99 3.86 2.15 -31.99
C TYR A 99 3.32 0.73 -31.92
N MET A 100 2.03 0.53 -32.20
CA MET A 100 1.41 -0.80 -32.14
C MET A 100 1.96 -1.72 -33.22
N VAL A 101 2.16 -1.24 -34.45
CA VAL A 101 2.68 -2.05 -35.56
C VAL A 101 4.15 -2.39 -35.38
N THR A 102 4.98 -1.43 -34.93
CA THR A 102 6.43 -1.65 -34.81
C THR A 102 6.82 -2.40 -33.54
N PHE A 103 6.02 -2.29 -32.46
CA PHE A 103 6.41 -2.80 -31.14
C PHE A 103 5.26 -3.44 -30.37
N GLY A 104 4.15 -2.73 -30.19
CA GLY A 104 3.09 -3.12 -29.24
C GLY A 104 2.45 -4.48 -29.53
N ILE A 105 2.06 -4.75 -30.78
CA ILE A 105 1.41 -6.02 -31.18
C ILE A 105 2.36 -7.20 -30.96
N GLY A 106 3.65 -7.04 -31.29
CA GLY A 106 4.66 -8.08 -31.10
C GLY A 106 4.81 -8.48 -29.63
N GLN A 107 4.88 -7.51 -28.72
CA GLN A 107 4.97 -7.79 -27.28
C GLN A 107 3.70 -8.46 -26.76
N LEU A 108 2.51 -7.97 -27.14
CA LEU A 108 1.24 -8.57 -26.74
C LEU A 108 1.04 -9.99 -27.27
N ALA A 109 1.55 -10.29 -28.47
CA ALA A 109 1.50 -11.63 -29.05
C ALA A 109 2.39 -12.64 -28.29
N LEU A 110 3.50 -12.17 -27.72
CA LEU A 110 4.43 -12.98 -26.92
C LEU A 110 4.02 -13.09 -25.44
N LEU A 111 3.08 -12.27 -24.96
CA LEU A 111 2.61 -12.30 -23.58
C LEU A 111 2.14 -13.68 -23.08
N PRO A 112 1.43 -14.52 -23.87
CA PRO A 112 0.98 -15.83 -23.43
C PRO A 112 2.12 -16.85 -23.25
N THR A 113 3.21 -16.74 -24.01
CA THR A 113 4.34 -17.68 -23.95
C THR A 113 5.51 -17.14 -23.14
N LEU A 114 5.59 -15.81 -22.97
CA LEU A 114 6.69 -15.09 -22.33
C LEU A 114 8.05 -15.34 -23.01
N GLY A 115 8.03 -15.54 -24.32
CA GLY A 115 9.20 -15.87 -25.15
C GLY A 115 9.15 -17.30 -25.68
N VAL A 116 9.91 -17.55 -26.74
CA VAL A 116 9.98 -18.86 -27.43
C VAL A 116 11.43 -19.26 -27.68
N ALA A 117 12.32 -18.29 -27.93
CA ALA A 117 13.73 -18.57 -28.18
C ALA A 117 14.57 -18.36 -26.91
N THR A 118 15.18 -19.42 -26.39
CA THR A 118 16.21 -19.31 -25.35
C THR A 118 17.55 -18.89 -25.95
N LYS A 119 18.46 -18.37 -25.12
CA LYS A 119 19.84 -18.07 -25.50
C LYS A 119 20.50 -19.31 -26.11
N LYS A 120 21.03 -19.18 -27.33
CA LYS A 120 21.73 -20.28 -28.03
C LYS A 120 23.23 -20.00 -28.05
N GLU A 121 23.99 -21.06 -27.79
CA GLU A 121 25.43 -21.10 -27.97
C GLU A 121 25.71 -21.58 -29.39
N ILE A 122 26.32 -20.73 -30.21
CA ILE A 122 26.68 -21.05 -31.60
C ILE A 122 28.19 -21.02 -31.70
N TRP A 123 28.79 -22.12 -32.15
CA TRP A 123 30.22 -22.16 -32.43
C TRP A 123 30.54 -21.29 -33.65
N ASN A 124 31.30 -20.21 -33.44
CA ASN A 124 31.72 -19.34 -34.54
C ASN A 124 33.03 -19.88 -35.14
N GLU A 125 32.92 -20.60 -36.26
CA GLU A 125 34.07 -21.23 -36.95
C GLU A 125 35.17 -20.22 -37.35
N LYS A 126 34.83 -18.95 -37.59
CA LYS A 126 35.80 -17.91 -37.96
C LYS A 126 36.58 -17.35 -36.78
N LEU A 127 35.93 -17.25 -35.61
CA LEU A 127 36.55 -16.67 -34.41
C LEU A 127 37.09 -17.74 -33.45
N GLN A 128 36.80 -19.03 -33.70
CA GLN A 128 37.17 -20.17 -32.85
C GLN A 128 36.73 -19.98 -31.38
N ILE A 129 35.62 -19.27 -31.18
CA ILE A 129 34.98 -19.04 -29.89
C ILE A 129 33.49 -19.32 -29.99
N TYR A 130 32.88 -19.70 -28.86
CA TYR A 130 31.44 -19.77 -28.72
C TYR A 130 30.84 -18.36 -28.69
N GLU A 131 29.92 -18.09 -29.61
CA GLU A 131 29.15 -16.85 -29.67
C GLU A 131 27.76 -17.07 -29.09
N TYR A 132 27.37 -16.19 -28.17
CA TYR A 132 26.09 -16.28 -27.49
C TYR A 132 25.07 -15.36 -28.18
N VAL A 133 24.16 -15.95 -28.94
CA VAL A 133 23.03 -15.20 -29.50
C VAL A 133 22.00 -14.99 -28.40
N GLN A 134 21.73 -13.73 -28.08
CA GLN A 134 20.70 -13.35 -27.11
C GLN A 134 19.34 -13.85 -27.60
N GLY A 135 18.67 -14.65 -26.76
CA GLY A 135 17.30 -15.08 -26.99
C GLY A 135 16.29 -14.03 -26.54
N ASP A 136 15.04 -14.44 -26.42
CA ASP A 136 13.97 -13.62 -25.85
C ASP A 136 14.25 -13.29 -24.38
N ASN A 137 13.58 -12.24 -23.87
CA ASN A 137 13.66 -11.88 -22.47
C ASN A 137 12.24 -11.81 -21.88
N SER A 138 11.84 -12.86 -21.15
CA SER A 138 10.52 -12.98 -20.53
C SER A 138 10.17 -11.78 -19.64
N MET A 139 11.15 -11.22 -18.91
CA MET A 139 10.94 -10.08 -18.02
C MET A 139 10.58 -8.82 -18.82
N LEU A 140 11.32 -8.54 -19.89
CA LEU A 140 11.07 -7.39 -20.76
C LEU A 140 9.76 -7.57 -21.54
N ILE A 141 9.48 -8.78 -22.03
CA ILE A 141 8.22 -9.07 -22.72
C ILE A 141 7.03 -8.81 -21.80
N LEU A 142 7.08 -9.30 -20.56
CA LEU A 142 6.03 -9.05 -19.58
C LEU A 142 5.88 -7.55 -19.27
N LEU A 143 6.99 -6.85 -19.02
CA LEU A 143 6.99 -5.42 -18.70
C LEU A 143 6.41 -4.58 -19.84
N PHE A 144 6.92 -4.78 -21.06
CA PHE A 144 6.49 -4.03 -22.23
C PHE A 144 5.07 -4.37 -22.67
N SER A 145 4.61 -5.59 -22.44
CA SER A 145 3.21 -5.96 -22.64
C SER A 145 2.30 -5.20 -21.69
N VAL A 146 2.65 -5.13 -20.39
CA VAL A 146 1.90 -4.34 -19.41
C VAL A 146 1.88 -2.86 -19.79
N VAL A 147 3.05 -2.28 -20.11
CA VAL A 147 3.15 -0.88 -20.59
C VAL A 147 2.26 -0.65 -21.81
N THR A 148 2.27 -1.58 -22.77
CA THR A 148 1.44 -1.51 -23.98
C THR A 148 -0.05 -1.54 -23.66
N LEU A 149 -0.49 -2.34 -22.68
CA LEU A 149 -1.88 -2.34 -22.21
C LEU A 149 -2.27 -0.97 -21.60
N PHE A 150 -1.38 -0.35 -20.81
CA PHE A 150 -1.62 1.01 -20.29
C PHE A 150 -1.72 2.05 -21.40
N ILE A 151 -0.83 2.00 -22.39
CA ILE A 151 -0.86 2.87 -23.57
C ILE A 151 -2.18 2.68 -24.32
N LEU A 152 -2.63 1.44 -24.50
CA LEU A 152 -3.90 1.10 -25.14
C LEU A 152 -5.11 1.66 -24.37
N PHE A 153 -5.15 1.54 -23.04
CA PHE A 153 -6.22 2.14 -22.22
C PHE A 153 -6.17 3.67 -22.24
N ALA A 154 -5.00 4.28 -22.18
CA ALA A 154 -4.83 5.72 -22.29
C ALA A 154 -5.30 6.23 -23.67
N PHE A 155 -4.90 5.55 -24.74
CA PHE A 155 -5.33 5.83 -26.09
C PHE A 155 -6.85 5.70 -26.24
N LEU A 156 -7.46 4.64 -25.71
CA LEU A 156 -8.91 4.47 -25.69
C LEU A 156 -9.60 5.65 -24.99
N GLY A 157 -9.05 6.11 -23.85
CA GLY A 157 -9.55 7.31 -23.16
C GLY A 157 -9.51 8.56 -24.03
N ILE A 158 -8.39 8.80 -24.73
CA ILE A 158 -8.20 9.94 -25.64
C ILE A 158 -9.13 9.82 -26.86
N TYR A 159 -9.25 8.64 -27.44
CA TYR A 159 -10.14 8.34 -28.58
C TYR A 159 -11.60 8.66 -28.23
N LEU A 160 -12.05 8.19 -27.07
CA LEU A 160 -13.38 8.46 -26.54
C LEU A 160 -13.59 9.96 -26.24
N ALA A 161 -12.56 10.65 -25.71
CA ALA A 161 -12.60 12.09 -25.49
C ALA A 161 -12.70 12.89 -26.81
N ASN A 162 -11.99 12.48 -27.86
CA ASN A 162 -12.09 13.05 -29.21
C ASN A 162 -13.53 12.98 -29.75
N ILE A 163 -14.21 11.83 -29.63
CA ILE A 163 -15.59 11.68 -30.09
C ILE A 163 -16.54 12.60 -29.30
N ARG A 164 -16.39 12.66 -27.97
CA ARG A 164 -17.17 13.58 -27.13
C ARG A 164 -16.95 15.04 -27.51
N LEU A 165 -15.70 15.41 -27.79
CA LEU A 165 -15.35 16.76 -28.22
C LEU A 165 -16.00 17.11 -29.56
N ALA A 166 -15.95 16.21 -30.54
CA ALA A 166 -16.58 16.41 -31.84
C ALA A 166 -18.11 16.63 -31.73
N TYR A 167 -18.77 15.84 -30.88
CA TYR A 167 -20.21 15.99 -30.64
C TYR A 167 -20.56 17.27 -29.86
N ARG A 168 -19.77 17.65 -28.86
CA ARG A 168 -19.92 18.94 -28.16
C ARG A 168 -19.76 20.12 -29.12
N ASN A 169 -18.76 20.05 -30.01
CA ASN A 169 -18.56 21.06 -31.04
C ASN A 169 -19.75 21.14 -32.02
N GLN A 170 -20.39 20.02 -32.34
CA GLN A 170 -21.63 20.00 -33.14
C GLN A 170 -22.76 20.77 -32.44
N GLN A 171 -22.99 20.51 -31.16
CA GLN A 171 -24.04 21.19 -30.38
C GLN A 171 -23.78 22.68 -30.23
N ALA A 172 -22.53 23.05 -29.90
CA ALA A 172 -22.12 24.45 -29.80
C ALA A 172 -22.30 25.20 -31.13
N ALA A 173 -21.91 24.57 -32.25
CA ALA A 173 -22.11 25.15 -33.58
C ALA A 173 -23.60 25.29 -33.94
N ALA A 174 -24.45 24.33 -33.55
CA ALA A 174 -25.90 24.41 -33.77
C ALA A 174 -26.56 25.56 -32.97
N HIS A 175 -25.99 25.92 -31.82
CA HIS A 175 -26.45 27.06 -31.01
C HIS A 175 -25.77 28.40 -31.40
N GLY A 176 -24.97 28.43 -32.47
CA GLY A 176 -24.27 29.63 -32.93
C GLY A 176 -23.10 30.07 -32.02
N GLU A 177 -22.64 29.21 -31.11
CA GLU A 177 -21.54 29.52 -30.21
C GLU A 177 -20.17 29.44 -30.92
N ARG A 178 -19.27 30.36 -30.59
CA ARG A 178 -17.88 30.29 -31.08
C ARG A 178 -17.14 29.14 -30.44
N LEU A 179 -16.67 28.22 -31.28
CA LEU A 179 -15.89 27.06 -30.85
C LEU A 179 -14.60 27.50 -30.14
N PRO A 180 -14.27 26.96 -28.95
CA PRO A 180 -13.09 27.37 -28.21
C PRO A 180 -11.82 26.91 -28.94
N GLY A 181 -10.84 27.81 -29.14
CA GLY A 181 -9.52 27.47 -29.66
C GLY A 181 -8.64 26.76 -28.62
N ILE A 182 -7.43 26.32 -29.00
CA ILE A 182 -6.47 25.71 -28.06
C ILE A 182 -6.07 26.68 -26.96
N VAL A 183 -5.77 27.94 -27.32
CA VAL A 183 -5.35 28.98 -26.37
C VAL A 183 -6.39 29.18 -25.27
N ARG A 184 -7.68 29.14 -25.62
CA ARG A 184 -8.77 29.28 -24.65
C ARG A 184 -8.90 28.05 -23.76
N ASP A 185 -8.69 26.85 -24.29
CA ASP A 185 -8.71 25.62 -23.48
C ASP A 185 -7.54 25.58 -22.50
N VAL A 186 -6.33 25.95 -22.94
CA VAL A 186 -5.16 26.07 -22.07
C VAL A 186 -5.42 27.12 -20.99
N LYS A 187 -5.94 28.31 -21.36
CA LYS A 187 -6.31 29.33 -20.37
C LYS A 187 -7.35 28.81 -19.37
N ASN A 188 -8.35 28.07 -19.83
CA ASN A 188 -9.36 27.45 -18.96
C ASN A 188 -8.76 26.40 -18.01
N LEU A 189 -7.72 25.67 -18.42
CA LEU A 189 -6.99 24.73 -17.55
C LEU A 189 -6.24 25.43 -16.42
N PHE A 190 -5.77 26.67 -16.63
CA PHE A 190 -5.10 27.48 -15.61
C PHE A 190 -6.03 28.40 -14.82
N ASP A 191 -7.32 28.46 -15.17
CA ASP A 191 -8.32 29.33 -14.53
C ASP A 191 -9.46 28.47 -13.94
N LYS A 192 -10.43 28.09 -14.76
CA LYS A 192 -11.64 27.36 -14.33
C LYS A 192 -11.39 25.91 -13.90
N ASN A 193 -10.40 25.26 -14.50
CA ASN A 193 -10.10 23.84 -14.31
C ASN A 193 -8.73 23.61 -13.65
N LEU A 194 -8.27 24.56 -12.82
CA LEU A 194 -6.98 24.50 -12.13
C LEU A 194 -6.77 23.16 -11.38
N HIS A 195 -7.84 22.61 -10.79
CA HIS A 195 -7.82 21.31 -10.12
C HIS A 195 -7.41 20.16 -11.06
N VAL A 196 -7.78 20.20 -12.35
CA VAL A 196 -7.36 19.19 -13.33
C VAL A 196 -5.88 19.30 -13.60
N THR A 197 -5.37 20.52 -13.78
CA THR A 197 -3.95 20.78 -14.05
C THR A 197 -3.05 20.38 -12.88
N PHE A 198 -3.46 20.69 -11.65
CA PHE A 198 -2.70 20.30 -10.46
C PHE A 198 -2.77 18.80 -10.16
N LEU A 199 -3.90 18.14 -10.47
CA LEU A 199 -4.04 16.70 -10.23
C LEU A 199 -3.47 15.83 -11.37
N SER A 200 -3.31 16.35 -12.59
CA SER A 200 -2.87 15.53 -13.73
C SER A 200 -1.47 14.96 -13.54
N LEU A 201 -0.49 15.77 -13.10
CA LEU A 201 0.88 15.32 -12.90
C LEU A 201 1.00 14.26 -11.76
N PRO A 202 0.46 14.50 -10.55
CA PRO A 202 0.42 13.47 -9.50
C PRO A 202 -0.32 12.21 -9.92
N THR A 203 -1.43 12.34 -10.64
CA THR A 203 -2.22 11.17 -11.11
C THR A 203 -1.42 10.32 -12.09
N VAL A 204 -0.73 10.95 -13.05
CA VAL A 204 0.17 10.24 -13.97
C VAL A 204 1.31 9.57 -13.20
N GLY A 205 1.89 10.27 -12.22
CA GLY A 205 2.91 9.72 -11.35
C GLY A 205 2.44 8.46 -10.61
N VAL A 206 1.23 8.47 -10.02
CA VAL A 206 0.64 7.29 -9.37
C VAL A 206 0.42 6.15 -10.36
N ILE A 207 -0.08 6.43 -11.56
CA ILE A 207 -0.29 5.40 -12.57
C ILE A 207 1.03 4.73 -12.98
N VAL A 208 2.05 5.53 -13.32
CA VAL A 208 3.33 5.05 -13.86
C VAL A 208 4.22 4.43 -12.78
N PHE A 209 4.30 5.04 -11.59
CA PHE A 209 5.24 4.60 -10.56
C PHE A 209 4.61 3.73 -9.48
N THR A 210 3.29 3.62 -9.42
CA THR A 210 2.61 2.78 -8.40
C THR A 210 1.76 1.69 -9.05
N ILE A 211 0.82 2.04 -9.93
CA ILE A 211 -0.13 1.05 -10.48
C ILE A 211 0.57 0.11 -11.47
N LEU A 212 1.42 0.64 -12.35
CA LEU A 212 2.10 -0.17 -13.37
C LEU A 212 3.06 -1.21 -12.75
N PRO A 213 3.99 -0.87 -11.84
CA PRO A 213 4.84 -1.86 -11.17
C PRO A 213 4.03 -2.84 -10.32
N LEU A 214 2.91 -2.40 -9.73
CA LEU A 214 2.02 -3.28 -8.98
C LEU A 214 1.41 -4.36 -9.87
N ILE A 215 0.90 -4.01 -11.06
CA ILE A 215 0.36 -4.99 -12.00
C ILE A 215 1.46 -5.95 -12.46
N PHE A 216 2.65 -5.43 -12.77
CA PHE A 216 3.80 -6.25 -13.15
C PHE A 216 4.17 -7.26 -12.05
N MET A 217 4.29 -6.81 -10.80
CA MET A 217 4.51 -7.69 -9.64
C MET A 217 3.38 -8.72 -9.50
N ILE A 218 2.12 -8.31 -9.67
CA ILE A 218 0.98 -9.24 -9.60
C ILE A 218 1.13 -10.35 -10.64
N LEU A 219 1.50 -10.03 -11.88
CA LEU A 219 1.67 -11.02 -12.93
C LEU A 219 2.84 -11.98 -12.66
N ILE A 220 3.96 -11.48 -12.12
CA ILE A 220 5.10 -12.33 -11.72
C ILE A 220 4.67 -13.42 -10.73
N ALA A 221 3.73 -13.13 -9.83
CA ALA A 221 3.23 -14.13 -8.88
C ALA A 221 2.58 -15.36 -9.52
N PHE A 222 2.22 -15.29 -10.81
CA PHE A 222 1.63 -16.41 -11.57
C PHE A 222 2.63 -17.05 -12.55
N THR A 223 3.92 -16.76 -12.39
CA THR A 223 5.03 -17.30 -13.21
C THR A 223 6.02 -18.12 -12.36
N ASN A 224 6.93 -18.84 -13.00
CA ASN A 224 8.07 -19.49 -12.33
C ASN A 224 9.32 -18.59 -12.29
N TYR A 225 9.17 -17.25 -12.27
CA TYR A 225 10.30 -16.34 -12.25
C TYR A 225 11.08 -16.41 -10.92
N ASP A 226 12.11 -17.26 -10.90
CA ASP A 226 12.98 -17.53 -9.76
C ASP A 226 14.46 -17.55 -10.19
N LYS A 227 15.37 -17.86 -9.27
CA LYS A 227 16.82 -17.91 -9.54
C LYS A 227 17.20 -18.82 -10.72
N SER A 228 16.47 -19.90 -10.95
CA SER A 228 16.73 -20.84 -12.03
C SER A 228 16.16 -20.40 -13.39
N HIS A 229 15.17 -19.50 -13.38
CA HIS A 229 14.51 -18.98 -14.58
C HIS A 229 14.81 -17.50 -14.81
N GLN A 230 16.09 -17.11 -14.77
CA GLN A 230 16.52 -15.72 -14.98
C GLN A 230 16.81 -15.41 -16.46
N PRO A 231 16.10 -14.45 -17.06
CA PRO A 231 16.44 -13.94 -18.39
C PRO A 231 17.78 -13.17 -18.39
N PRO A 232 18.51 -13.12 -19.52
CA PRO A 232 18.20 -13.76 -20.80
C PRO A 232 18.67 -15.22 -20.89
N GLY A 233 19.22 -15.79 -19.82
CA GLY A 233 19.75 -17.15 -19.82
C GLY A 233 18.65 -18.19 -19.97
N ASN A 234 17.65 -18.12 -19.08
CA ASN A 234 16.46 -18.96 -19.10
C ASN A 234 15.20 -18.09 -19.20
N LEU A 235 14.17 -18.62 -19.86
CA LEU A 235 12.84 -18.01 -19.90
C LEU A 235 12.02 -18.49 -18.71
N PHE A 236 11.12 -17.65 -18.24
CA PHE A 236 10.08 -18.04 -17.27
C PHE A 236 8.73 -18.10 -17.98
N THR A 237 7.86 -18.99 -17.52
CA THR A 237 6.55 -19.29 -18.08
C THR A 237 5.45 -19.09 -17.03
N TRP A 238 4.20 -19.13 -17.49
CA TRP A 238 3.04 -19.08 -16.61
C TRP A 238 2.83 -20.41 -15.90
N VAL A 239 2.72 -20.38 -14.57
CA VAL A 239 2.40 -21.54 -13.71
C VAL A 239 1.02 -21.40 -13.04
N GLY A 240 0.31 -20.31 -13.32
CA GLY A 240 -1.00 -20.04 -12.73
C GLY A 240 -0.92 -19.92 -11.22
N LEU A 241 -1.67 -20.75 -10.49
CA LEU A 241 -1.80 -20.67 -9.02
C LEU A 241 -0.79 -21.50 -8.24
N GLU A 242 0.22 -22.07 -8.89
CA GLU A 242 1.16 -22.99 -8.25
C GLU A 242 1.91 -22.34 -7.07
N ASN A 243 2.38 -21.10 -7.21
CA ASN A 243 3.08 -20.39 -6.12
C ASN A 243 2.20 -20.24 -4.87
N PHE A 244 0.91 -19.92 -5.04
CA PHE A 244 -0.04 -19.86 -3.93
C PHE A 244 -0.28 -21.23 -3.32
N ARG A 245 -0.40 -22.27 -4.16
CA ARG A 245 -0.56 -23.65 -3.69
C ARG A 245 0.67 -24.10 -2.89
N ASN A 246 1.87 -23.70 -3.29
CA ASN A 246 3.12 -23.98 -2.58
C ASN A 246 3.17 -23.31 -1.21
N ILE A 247 2.74 -22.04 -1.11
CA ILE A 247 2.66 -21.29 0.16
C ILE A 247 1.68 -21.91 1.15
N PHE A 248 0.57 -22.51 0.71
CA PHE A 248 -0.49 -22.96 1.62
C PHE A 248 -0.55 -24.49 1.80
N PHE A 249 -0.20 -25.27 0.79
CA PHE A 249 -0.54 -26.71 0.74
C PHE A 249 0.59 -27.60 0.26
N SER A 250 1.19 -27.30 -0.89
CA SER A 250 2.07 -28.23 -1.60
C SER A 250 3.50 -28.31 -1.03
N ASN A 251 4.02 -27.23 -0.44
CA ASN A 251 5.38 -27.22 0.12
C ASN A 251 5.33 -27.04 1.65
N PRO A 252 5.53 -28.12 2.44
CA PRO A 252 5.42 -28.07 3.90
C PRO A 252 6.33 -27.03 4.55
N THR A 253 7.54 -26.82 4.03
CA THR A 253 8.50 -25.86 4.56
C THR A 253 8.04 -24.43 4.30
N GLN A 254 7.61 -24.11 3.07
CA GLN A 254 7.06 -22.78 2.76
C GLN A 254 5.78 -22.48 3.54
N SER A 255 4.87 -23.45 3.65
CA SER A 255 3.65 -23.30 4.46
C SER A 255 3.95 -23.04 5.93
N ARG A 256 4.87 -23.81 6.53
CA ARG A 256 5.30 -23.60 7.91
C ARG A 256 5.96 -22.23 8.11
N THR A 257 6.75 -21.80 7.13
CA THR A 257 7.41 -20.48 7.12
C THR A 257 6.38 -19.36 7.08
N PHE A 258 5.45 -19.42 6.12
CA PHE A 258 4.39 -18.44 5.97
C PHE A 258 3.55 -18.31 7.24
N VAL A 259 3.06 -19.44 7.80
CA VAL A 259 2.24 -19.41 9.02
C VAL A 259 3.03 -18.84 10.20
N GLY A 260 4.27 -19.27 10.40
CA GLY A 260 5.11 -18.79 11.50
C GLY A 260 5.42 -17.30 11.41
N ILE A 261 5.77 -16.81 10.23
CA ILE A 261 6.05 -15.40 9.96
C ILE A 261 4.77 -14.56 10.03
N PHE A 262 3.65 -15.06 9.51
CA PHE A 262 2.35 -14.37 9.59
C PHE A 262 1.91 -14.18 11.04
N GLN A 263 2.00 -15.23 11.86
CA GLN A 263 1.70 -15.15 13.29
C GLN A 263 2.61 -14.13 14.00
N TRP A 264 3.91 -14.20 13.74
CA TRP A 264 4.85 -13.21 14.29
C TRP A 264 4.55 -11.79 13.80
N THR A 265 4.19 -11.61 12.54
CA THR A 265 3.85 -10.29 11.96
C THR A 265 2.64 -9.68 12.67
N LEU A 266 1.64 -10.48 13.03
CA LEU A 266 0.48 -10.01 13.80
C LEU A 266 0.84 -9.69 15.25
N VAL A 267 1.63 -10.54 15.91
CA VAL A 267 2.13 -10.32 17.28
C VAL A 267 2.96 -9.03 17.32
N TRP A 268 3.88 -8.88 16.38
CA TRP A 268 4.68 -7.68 16.17
C TRP A 268 3.79 -6.45 15.96
N ALA A 269 2.87 -6.47 15.00
CA ALA A 269 2.02 -5.33 14.70
C ALA A 269 1.18 -4.90 15.92
N PHE A 270 0.70 -5.87 16.69
CA PHE A 270 0.01 -5.62 17.94
C PHE A 270 0.91 -4.93 18.95
N PHE A 271 2.04 -5.53 19.32
CA PHE A 271 2.92 -4.95 20.33
C PHE A 271 3.49 -3.62 19.85
N ALA A 272 3.99 -3.52 18.62
CA ALA A 272 4.54 -2.30 18.05
C ALA A 272 3.53 -1.14 18.04
N THR A 273 2.24 -1.40 17.85
CA THR A 273 1.22 -0.36 17.85
C THR A 273 0.79 0.00 19.26
N PHE A 274 0.35 -0.99 20.05
CA PHE A 274 -0.30 -0.72 21.33
C PHE A 274 0.70 -0.35 22.43
N SER A 275 1.91 -0.94 22.45
CA SER A 275 2.91 -0.56 23.45
C SER A 275 3.39 0.87 23.24
N ASN A 276 3.72 1.26 22.00
CA ASN A 276 4.07 2.65 21.66
C ASN A 276 2.93 3.62 21.96
N TYR A 277 1.70 3.25 21.61
CA TYR A 277 0.54 4.09 21.89
C TYR A 277 0.32 4.33 23.38
N ILE A 278 0.28 3.26 24.17
CA ILE A 278 0.01 3.31 25.61
C ILE A 278 1.15 4.03 26.33
N LEU A 279 2.40 3.64 26.09
CA LEU A 279 3.56 4.23 26.77
C LEU A 279 3.79 5.68 26.34
N GLY A 280 3.59 6.00 25.06
CA GLY A 280 3.66 7.37 24.55
C GLY A 280 2.59 8.27 25.17
N MET A 281 1.36 7.78 25.32
CA MET A 281 0.30 8.52 26.02
C MET A 281 0.59 8.71 27.50
N ILE A 282 1.06 7.67 28.19
CA ILE A 282 1.46 7.79 29.61
C ILE A 282 2.53 8.86 29.76
N LEU A 283 3.55 8.84 28.89
CA LEU A 283 4.61 9.83 28.91
C LEU A 283 4.11 11.25 28.61
N ALA A 284 3.20 11.40 27.64
CA ALA A 284 2.54 12.67 27.36
C ALA A 284 1.75 13.19 28.57
N LEU A 285 0.99 12.33 29.25
CA LEU A 285 0.25 12.69 30.45
C LEU A 285 1.19 13.11 31.60
N MET A 286 2.30 12.38 31.78
CA MET A 286 3.29 12.71 32.80
C MET A 286 3.91 14.09 32.55
N ILE A 287 4.39 14.38 31.33
CA ILE A 287 5.01 15.66 30.98
C ILE A 287 4.01 16.82 31.10
N ASN A 288 2.75 16.60 30.71
CA ASN A 288 1.73 17.65 30.72
C ASN A 288 1.10 17.88 32.10
N LYS A 289 1.28 16.98 33.07
CA LYS A 289 0.73 17.10 34.44
C LYS A 289 1.06 18.46 35.09
N LYS A 290 0.11 19.02 35.84
CA LYS A 290 0.34 20.20 36.70
C LYS A 290 1.35 19.82 37.80
N GLY A 291 2.42 20.58 37.95
CA GLY A 291 3.48 20.36 38.96
C GLY A 291 4.83 19.86 38.42
N ILE A 292 4.90 19.37 37.19
CA ILE A 292 6.20 19.01 36.57
C ILE A 292 6.96 20.28 36.18
N ARG A 293 8.16 20.45 36.75
CA ARG A 293 9.13 21.50 36.40
C ARG A 293 9.95 21.08 35.17
N PHE A 294 10.47 22.06 34.44
CA PHE A 294 11.31 21.85 33.26
C PHE A 294 10.67 20.98 32.15
N LYS A 295 9.37 21.17 31.87
CA LYS A 295 8.64 20.41 30.82
C LYS A 295 9.35 20.41 29.46
N LYS A 296 9.96 21.55 29.08
CA LYS A 296 10.74 21.67 27.83
C LYS A 296 11.96 20.74 27.81
N PHE A 297 12.67 20.62 28.94
CA PHE A 297 13.83 19.72 29.05
C PHE A 297 13.40 18.26 28.85
N TRP A 298 12.41 17.78 29.62
CA TRP A 298 11.91 16.40 29.50
C TRP A 298 11.43 16.08 28.09
N ARG A 299 10.65 16.98 27.49
CA ARG A 299 10.18 16.84 26.11
C ARG A 299 11.36 16.75 25.13
N THR A 300 12.39 17.56 25.30
CA THR A 300 13.59 17.55 24.45
C THR A 300 14.38 16.24 24.58
N VAL A 301 14.59 15.76 25.80
CA VAL A 301 15.30 14.49 26.07
C VAL A 301 14.65 13.32 25.35
N PHE A 302 13.32 13.21 25.38
CA PHE A 302 12.64 12.11 24.70
C PHE A 302 12.59 12.30 23.18
N ILE A 303 12.42 13.54 22.68
CA ILE A 303 12.39 13.83 21.24
C ILE A 303 13.78 13.62 20.59
N VAL A 304 14.88 13.70 21.34
CA VAL A 304 16.22 13.52 20.76
C VAL A 304 16.37 12.18 20.04
N THR A 305 15.66 11.15 20.50
CA THR A 305 15.66 9.80 19.90
C THR A 305 15.08 9.77 18.48
N ILE A 306 14.20 10.71 18.13
CA ILE A 306 13.66 10.89 16.78
C ILE A 306 14.36 11.99 15.99
N ALA A 307 15.17 12.82 16.65
CA ALA A 307 16.03 13.81 15.99
C ALA A 307 17.20 13.12 15.27
N VAL A 308 17.70 12.02 15.82
CA VAL A 308 18.68 11.15 15.15
C VAL A 308 17.96 10.30 14.08
N PRO A 309 18.50 10.19 12.85
CA PRO A 309 17.91 9.34 11.83
C PRO A 309 17.75 7.90 12.33
N GLN A 310 16.54 7.35 12.19
CA GLN A 310 16.17 6.06 12.77
C GLN A 310 17.12 4.92 12.35
N PHE A 311 17.61 4.95 11.11
CA PHE A 311 18.50 3.90 10.62
C PHE A 311 19.85 3.87 11.35
N VAL A 312 20.38 5.03 11.74
CA VAL A 312 21.64 5.14 12.50
C VAL A 312 21.45 4.51 13.88
N SER A 313 20.38 4.90 14.56
CA SER A 313 20.04 4.38 15.89
C SER A 313 19.85 2.86 15.89
N LEU A 314 19.15 2.32 14.89
CA LEU A 314 18.90 0.87 14.78
C LEU A 314 20.17 0.07 14.47
N LEU A 315 21.00 0.56 13.54
CA LEU A 315 22.27 -0.10 13.21
C LEU A 315 23.25 -0.06 14.38
N LEU A 316 23.33 1.06 15.10
CA LEU A 316 24.13 1.17 16.32
C LEU A 316 23.66 0.15 17.37
N MET A 317 22.35 0.08 17.63
CA MET A 317 21.78 -0.88 18.57
C MET A 317 22.05 -2.33 18.15
N SER A 318 21.96 -2.65 16.86
CA SER A 318 22.31 -3.98 16.33
C SER A 318 23.75 -4.37 16.70
N ARG A 319 24.70 -3.45 16.57
CA ARG A 319 26.11 -3.69 16.93
C ARG A 319 26.32 -3.76 18.44
N MET A 320 25.65 -2.90 19.21
CA MET A 320 25.75 -2.90 20.69
C MET A 320 25.16 -4.16 21.32
N LEU A 321 24.11 -4.73 20.72
CA LEU A 321 23.38 -5.90 21.20
C LEU A 321 23.87 -7.21 20.58
N ALA A 322 24.92 -7.18 19.77
CA ALA A 322 25.59 -8.40 19.31
C ALA A 322 26.19 -9.18 20.50
N ASP A 323 26.49 -10.46 20.33
CA ASP A 323 26.96 -11.32 21.43
C ASP A 323 28.25 -10.79 22.08
N GLN A 324 29.16 -10.19 21.29
CA GLN A 324 30.37 -9.50 21.75
C GLN A 324 30.22 -7.97 21.78
N GLY A 325 28.98 -7.48 21.80
CA GLY A 325 28.65 -6.07 21.77
C GLY A 325 28.84 -5.39 23.13
N ALA A 326 28.85 -4.06 23.10
CA ALA A 326 29.05 -3.21 24.28
C ALA A 326 28.05 -3.51 25.42
N MET A 327 26.82 -3.97 25.10
CA MET A 327 25.83 -4.30 26.12
C MET A 327 26.25 -5.52 26.95
N ASN A 328 26.75 -6.58 26.32
CA ASN A 328 27.22 -7.76 27.04
C ASN A 328 28.51 -7.49 27.82
N VAL A 329 29.40 -6.63 27.32
CA VAL A 329 30.56 -6.15 28.07
C VAL A 329 30.12 -5.39 29.33
N PHE A 330 29.14 -4.49 29.19
CA PHE A 330 28.58 -3.74 30.32
C PHE A 330 27.90 -4.65 31.35
N LEU A 331 27.11 -5.63 30.91
CA LEU A 331 26.51 -6.62 31.80
C LEU A 331 27.58 -7.43 32.54
N GLY A 332 28.68 -7.78 31.87
CA GLY A 332 29.83 -8.44 32.48
C GLY A 332 30.44 -7.64 33.64
N TYR A 333 30.57 -6.31 33.50
CA TYR A 333 31.01 -5.44 34.61
C TYR A 333 30.03 -5.39 35.79
N LEU A 334 28.74 -5.62 35.53
CA LEU A 334 27.70 -5.72 36.57
C LEU A 334 27.61 -7.12 37.21
N GLY A 335 28.46 -8.07 36.80
CA GLY A 335 28.39 -9.46 37.23
C GLY A 335 27.20 -10.24 36.64
N ILE A 336 26.55 -9.69 35.63
CA ILE A 336 25.46 -10.36 34.88
C ILE A 336 26.09 -11.08 33.69
N GLY A 337 25.86 -12.39 33.57
CA GLY A 337 26.37 -13.18 32.45
C GLY A 337 25.89 -12.67 31.08
N PRO A 338 26.56 -13.07 29.97
CA PRO A 338 26.22 -12.59 28.64
C PRO A 338 24.80 -13.00 28.23
N VAL A 339 24.05 -12.06 27.63
CA VAL A 339 22.69 -12.26 27.14
C VAL A 339 22.71 -12.38 25.62
N GLN A 340 22.07 -13.43 25.10
CA GLN A 340 21.95 -13.70 23.68
C GLN A 340 20.79 -12.89 23.05
N PHE A 341 20.91 -11.56 23.06
CA PHE A 341 19.85 -10.64 22.66
C PHE A 341 19.29 -10.93 21.27
N LEU A 342 20.16 -11.21 20.29
CA LEU A 342 19.78 -11.40 18.89
C LEU A 342 19.92 -12.85 18.39
N THR A 343 20.54 -13.71 19.20
CA THR A 343 20.93 -15.07 18.78
C THR A 343 19.84 -16.11 19.01
N THR A 344 19.02 -15.96 20.07
CA THR A 344 17.86 -16.84 20.29
C THR A 344 16.57 -16.19 19.80
N ALA A 345 15.63 -17.01 19.31
CA ALA A 345 14.39 -16.52 18.73
C ALA A 345 13.54 -15.70 19.72
N LEU A 346 13.45 -16.13 20.97
CA LEU A 346 12.65 -15.44 21.99
C LEU A 346 13.28 -14.09 22.36
N PHE A 347 14.57 -14.07 22.71
CA PHE A 347 15.25 -12.83 23.06
C PHE A 347 15.32 -11.87 21.88
N ALA A 348 15.50 -12.35 20.64
CA ALA A 348 15.49 -11.49 19.46
C ALA A 348 14.12 -10.80 19.30
N ARG A 349 13.02 -11.55 19.42
CA ARG A 349 11.65 -11.00 19.35
C ARG A 349 11.38 -9.96 20.43
N ILE A 350 11.78 -10.24 21.68
CA ILE A 350 11.64 -9.31 22.80
C ILE A 350 12.47 -8.05 22.55
N THR A 351 13.74 -8.22 22.17
CA THR A 351 14.68 -7.12 21.90
C THR A 351 14.15 -6.20 20.82
N VAL A 352 13.65 -6.74 19.70
CA VAL A 352 13.07 -5.92 18.63
C VAL A 352 11.87 -5.11 19.14
N ILE A 353 10.97 -5.70 19.93
CA ILE A 353 9.83 -4.96 20.52
C ILE A 353 10.32 -3.84 21.44
N VAL A 354 11.31 -4.11 22.30
CA VAL A 354 11.86 -3.11 23.24
C VAL A 354 12.53 -1.95 22.49
N ILE A 355 13.34 -2.23 21.47
CA ILE A 355 13.97 -1.18 20.67
C ILE A 355 12.93 -0.39 19.88
N ASN A 356 11.88 -1.05 19.38
CA ASN A 356 10.76 -0.37 18.72
C ASN A 356 9.98 0.55 19.66
N ILE A 357 9.84 0.17 20.93
CA ILE A 357 9.25 1.02 21.96
C ILE A 357 10.11 2.27 22.16
N TRP A 358 11.43 2.11 22.25
CA TRP A 358 12.36 3.22 22.44
C TRP A 358 12.30 4.24 21.29
N VAL A 359 12.29 3.81 20.03
CA VAL A 359 12.20 4.73 18.88
C VAL A 359 10.77 5.23 18.60
N GLY A 360 9.74 4.50 19.03
CA GLY A 360 8.34 4.77 18.69
C GLY A 360 7.56 5.62 19.70
N ILE A 361 7.88 5.52 21.00
CA ILE A 361 7.26 6.31 22.08
C ILE A 361 7.25 7.83 21.78
N PRO A 362 8.35 8.44 21.34
CA PRO A 362 8.41 9.90 21.15
C PRO A 362 7.42 10.42 20.10
N TYR A 363 7.23 9.69 19.00
CA TYR A 363 6.23 10.03 17.98
C TYR A 363 4.81 10.04 18.57
N THR A 364 4.46 8.99 19.31
CA THR A 364 3.15 8.89 19.95
C THR A 364 2.99 9.97 21.02
N MET A 365 4.02 10.21 21.82
CA MET A 365 3.99 11.22 22.89
C MET A 365 3.75 12.63 22.32
N LEU A 366 4.33 12.96 21.17
CA LEU A 366 4.07 14.23 20.47
C LEU A 366 2.61 14.37 20.00
N ILE A 367 2.10 13.35 19.30
CA ILE A 367 0.72 13.36 18.77
C ILE A 367 -0.28 13.42 19.91
N THR A 368 -0.12 12.56 20.92
CA THR A 368 -1.04 12.50 22.06
C THR A 368 -0.98 13.76 22.91
N SER A 369 0.19 14.41 23.05
CA SER A 369 0.28 15.70 23.75
C SER A 369 -0.57 16.78 23.08
N GLY A 370 -0.59 16.85 21.74
CA GLY A 370 -1.43 17.81 21.02
C GLY A 370 -2.92 17.54 21.19
N ILE A 371 -3.32 16.27 21.15
CA ILE A 371 -4.73 15.88 21.31
C ILE A 371 -5.22 16.12 22.75
N LEU A 372 -4.38 15.84 23.75
CA LEU A 372 -4.71 16.05 25.17
C LEU A 372 -5.00 17.53 25.47
N MET A 373 -4.38 18.47 24.74
CA MET A 373 -4.64 19.91 24.90
C MET A 373 -6.02 20.33 24.39
N ASN A 374 -6.67 19.52 23.56
CA ASN A 374 -8.01 19.80 23.02
C ASN A 374 -9.14 19.29 23.91
N ILE A 375 -8.85 18.61 25.03
CA ILE A 375 -9.89 18.16 25.96
C ILE A 375 -10.29 19.36 26.83
N PRO A 376 -11.56 19.78 26.82
CA PRO A 376 -12.04 20.89 27.64
C PRO A 376 -11.72 20.72 29.14
N ALA A 377 -11.26 21.80 29.77
CA ALA A 377 -10.78 21.77 31.16
C ALA A 377 -11.92 21.62 32.19
N ASP A 378 -13.11 22.11 31.84
CA ASP A 378 -14.36 21.99 32.59
C ASP A 378 -14.78 20.53 32.86
N LEU A 379 -14.49 19.60 31.94
CA LEU A 379 -14.70 18.16 32.16
C LEU A 379 -13.83 17.65 33.31
N TYR A 380 -12.59 18.12 33.41
CA TYR A 380 -11.68 17.73 34.50
C TYR A 380 -12.04 18.40 35.83
N GLU A 381 -12.54 19.63 35.80
CA GLU A 381 -13.00 20.36 36.98
C GLU A 381 -14.28 19.75 37.55
N SER A 382 -15.26 19.46 36.69
CA SER A 382 -16.49 18.77 37.06
C SER A 382 -16.20 17.41 37.69
N ALA A 383 -15.29 16.63 37.09
CA ALA A 383 -14.88 15.35 37.64
C ALA A 383 -14.23 15.48 39.04
N ARG A 384 -13.48 16.55 39.29
CA ARG A 384 -12.87 16.82 40.60
C ARG A 384 -13.92 17.21 41.64
N ILE A 385 -14.95 17.97 41.25
CA ILE A 385 -16.10 18.30 42.12
C ILE A 385 -16.85 17.01 42.51
N ASP A 386 -17.01 16.08 41.56
CA ASP A 386 -17.61 14.75 41.78
C ASP A 386 -16.70 13.75 42.54
N GLY A 387 -15.55 14.20 43.07
CA GLY A 387 -14.61 13.36 43.81
C GLY A 387 -13.91 12.28 42.98
N ALA A 388 -13.86 12.43 41.65
CA ALA A 388 -13.18 11.46 40.79
C ALA A 388 -11.65 11.57 40.92
N GLY A 389 -11.02 10.50 41.42
CA GLY A 389 -9.56 10.37 41.46
C GLY A 389 -8.91 10.30 40.07
N VAL A 390 -7.57 10.34 40.03
CA VAL A 390 -6.78 10.37 38.78
C VAL A 390 -7.08 9.18 37.86
N VAL A 391 -7.20 7.97 38.42
CA VAL A 391 -7.49 6.75 37.64
C VAL A 391 -8.90 6.78 37.05
N LYS A 392 -9.89 7.24 37.82
CA LYS A 392 -11.28 7.37 37.35
C LYS A 392 -11.38 8.42 36.25
N THR A 393 -10.74 9.57 36.44
CA THR A 393 -10.63 10.63 35.44
C THR A 393 -9.98 10.14 34.14
N PHE A 394 -8.85 9.44 34.24
CA PHE A 394 -8.17 8.87 33.08
C PHE A 394 -9.04 7.84 32.34
N THR A 395 -9.61 6.87 33.05
CA THR A 395 -10.37 5.77 32.43
C THR A 395 -11.75 6.18 31.92
N ARG A 396 -12.37 7.22 32.48
CA ARG A 396 -13.74 7.66 32.13
C ARG A 396 -13.80 8.88 31.23
N ILE A 397 -12.78 9.74 31.24
CA ILE A 397 -12.77 10.98 30.46
C ILE A 397 -11.66 10.92 29.41
N THR A 398 -10.41 10.87 29.85
CA THR A 398 -9.25 10.98 28.95
C THR A 398 -9.17 9.83 27.96
N MET A 399 -9.11 8.58 28.43
CA MET A 399 -8.89 7.40 27.60
C MET A 399 -10.00 7.18 26.56
N PRO A 400 -11.31 7.29 26.90
CA PRO A 400 -12.37 7.19 25.90
C PRO A 400 -12.29 8.26 24.81
N TYR A 401 -12.01 9.51 25.20
CA TYR A 401 -11.83 10.61 24.25
C TYR A 401 -10.62 10.34 23.34
N MET A 402 -9.48 9.98 23.93
CA MET A 402 -8.25 9.67 23.18
C MET A 402 -8.48 8.53 22.19
N ILE A 403 -9.05 7.39 22.62
CA ILE A 403 -9.33 6.26 21.73
C ILE A 403 -10.24 6.69 20.58
N PHE A 404 -11.27 7.51 20.83
CA PHE A 404 -12.16 7.98 19.77
C PHE A 404 -11.42 8.80 18.72
N VAL A 405 -10.64 9.81 19.14
CA VAL A 405 -9.90 10.70 18.24
C VAL A 405 -8.74 9.98 17.53
N THR A 406 -8.04 9.08 18.23
CA THR A 406 -6.84 8.42 17.68
C THR A 406 -7.16 7.10 16.98
N THR A 407 -8.42 6.65 16.89
CA THR A 407 -8.76 5.39 16.21
C THR A 407 -8.23 5.35 14.76
N PRO A 408 -8.41 6.37 13.91
CA PRO A 408 -7.85 6.36 12.55
C PRO A 408 -6.32 6.27 12.54
N TYR A 409 -5.66 6.96 13.47
CA TYR A 409 -4.21 6.88 13.65
C TYR A 409 -3.77 5.46 14.05
N LEU A 410 -4.46 4.83 15.00
CA LEU A 410 -4.16 3.47 15.46
C LEU A 410 -4.33 2.44 14.33
N ILE A 411 -5.35 2.59 13.48
CA ILE A 411 -5.53 1.73 12.30
C ILE A 411 -4.34 1.88 11.35
N THR A 412 -3.98 3.13 11.04
CA THR A 412 -2.86 3.44 10.14
C THR A 412 -1.55 2.92 10.69
N GLN A 413 -1.30 3.07 12.00
CA GLN A 413 -0.12 2.53 12.68
C GLN A 413 -0.08 1.01 12.69
N PHE A 414 -1.21 0.34 12.94
CA PHE A 414 -1.27 -1.12 12.92
C PHE A 414 -0.94 -1.68 11.53
N VAL A 415 -1.54 -1.11 10.48
CA VAL A 415 -1.28 -1.48 9.08
C VAL A 415 0.15 -1.13 8.66
N GLY A 416 0.67 0.01 9.12
CA GLY A 416 2.06 0.38 8.94
C GLY A 416 3.02 -0.60 9.61
N ASN A 417 2.69 -1.08 10.82
CA ASN A 417 3.54 -2.01 11.56
C ASN A 417 3.59 -3.42 10.95
N ILE A 418 2.54 -3.88 10.25
CA ILE A 418 2.59 -5.11 9.43
C ILE A 418 3.69 -5.02 8.36
N ASN A 419 3.91 -3.82 7.82
CA ASN A 419 4.89 -3.54 6.76
C ASN A 419 6.16 -2.83 7.30
N ASN A 420 6.46 -2.93 8.59
CA ASN A 420 7.59 -2.22 9.20
C ASN A 420 8.91 -2.92 8.90
N PHE A 421 9.39 -2.69 7.68
CA PHE A 421 10.63 -3.25 7.15
C PHE A 421 11.86 -2.78 7.94
N ASN A 422 11.97 -1.47 8.19
CA ASN A 422 13.20 -0.85 8.68
C ASN A 422 13.65 -1.36 10.04
N VAL A 423 12.74 -1.49 11.00
CA VAL A 423 13.11 -1.89 12.37
C VAL A 423 13.70 -3.29 12.39
N ILE A 424 13.09 -4.22 11.65
CA ILE A 424 13.48 -5.62 11.62
C ILE A 424 14.75 -5.81 10.79
N TYR A 425 14.78 -5.22 9.59
CA TYR A 425 15.91 -5.37 8.68
C TYR A 425 17.20 -4.77 9.26
N LEU A 426 17.13 -3.59 9.88
CA LEU A 426 18.32 -2.89 10.39
C LEU A 426 18.78 -3.41 11.76
N LEU A 427 17.88 -3.95 12.59
CA LEU A 427 18.24 -4.42 13.92
C LEU A 427 18.73 -5.88 13.91
N THR A 428 18.00 -6.78 13.24
CA THR A 428 18.28 -8.22 13.27
C THR A 428 18.56 -8.81 11.90
N GLY A 429 18.30 -8.07 10.81
CA GLY A 429 18.27 -8.63 9.47
C GLY A 429 17.27 -9.79 9.34
N GLY A 430 16.24 -9.85 10.20
CA GLY A 430 15.28 -10.96 10.29
C GLY A 430 15.74 -12.20 11.06
N GLY A 431 16.96 -12.21 11.60
CA GLY A 431 17.52 -13.33 12.35
C GLY A 431 16.85 -13.62 13.70
N PRO A 432 17.24 -14.68 14.42
CA PRO A 432 18.20 -15.71 13.99
C PRO A 432 17.62 -16.57 12.86
N LEU A 433 18.51 -17.09 12.00
CA LEU A 433 18.13 -18.00 10.91
C LEU A 433 17.60 -19.31 11.49
N SER A 434 16.70 -19.96 10.77
CA SER A 434 16.10 -21.22 11.19
C SER A 434 16.10 -22.21 10.04
N LEU A 435 16.54 -23.44 10.31
CA LEU A 435 16.45 -24.56 9.37
C LEU A 435 14.99 -24.98 9.10
N ASP A 436 14.06 -24.61 9.99
CA ASP A 436 12.63 -24.90 9.81
C ASP A 436 11.97 -24.01 8.76
N TYR A 437 12.60 -22.88 8.41
CA TYR A 437 12.03 -21.84 7.57
C TYR A 437 12.75 -21.74 6.22
N TYR A 438 11.96 -21.55 5.17
CA TYR A 438 12.45 -21.35 3.81
C TYR A 438 13.04 -19.95 3.66
N GLN A 439 14.37 -19.87 3.69
CA GLN A 439 15.14 -18.64 3.46
C GLN A 439 14.70 -17.46 4.36
N ALA A 440 14.30 -17.75 5.61
CA ALA A 440 13.82 -16.77 6.56
C ALA A 440 14.40 -17.01 7.96
N GLY A 441 14.35 -15.99 8.80
CA GLY A 441 14.68 -16.07 10.22
C GLY A 441 13.46 -15.87 11.12
N LYS A 442 13.67 -16.01 12.42
CA LYS A 442 12.58 -16.05 13.41
C LYS A 442 11.99 -14.68 13.76
N THR A 443 12.64 -13.57 13.38
CA THR A 443 12.09 -12.21 13.54
C THR A 443 11.60 -11.58 12.24
N ASP A 444 11.76 -12.26 11.10
CA ASP A 444 11.24 -11.75 9.83
C ASP A 444 9.74 -11.49 9.89
N LEU A 445 9.34 -10.33 9.37
CA LEU A 445 7.95 -10.05 9.00
C LEU A 445 7.71 -10.53 7.58
N LEU A 446 6.44 -10.64 7.17
CA LEU A 446 6.12 -10.98 5.78
C LEU A 446 6.84 -10.05 4.78
N VAL A 447 6.95 -8.76 5.09
CA VAL A 447 7.64 -7.78 4.22
C VAL A 447 9.16 -7.98 4.18
N THR A 448 9.81 -8.36 5.29
CA THR A 448 11.27 -8.58 5.29
C THR A 448 11.62 -9.93 4.68
N TRP A 449 10.77 -10.94 4.84
CA TRP A 449 10.90 -12.20 4.12
C TRP A 449 10.72 -12.01 2.62
N LEU A 450 9.69 -11.28 2.18
CA LEU A 450 9.51 -10.89 0.78
C LEU A 450 10.77 -10.25 0.21
N TYR A 451 11.33 -9.27 0.93
CA TYR A 451 12.58 -8.61 0.52
C TYR A 451 13.74 -9.61 0.35
N LYS A 452 13.96 -10.51 1.32
CA LYS A 452 15.02 -11.53 1.23
C LYS A 452 14.84 -12.45 0.03
N LEU A 453 13.62 -12.91 -0.22
CA LEU A 453 13.31 -13.72 -1.39
C LEU A 453 13.69 -12.99 -2.67
N THR A 454 13.40 -11.69 -2.79
CA THR A 454 13.78 -10.92 -4.00
C THR A 454 15.28 -10.62 -4.10
N VAL A 455 15.89 -10.05 -3.07
CA VAL A 455 17.24 -9.46 -3.15
C VAL A 455 18.33 -10.50 -2.91
N ASN A 456 18.12 -11.40 -1.94
CA ASN A 456 19.15 -12.36 -1.54
C ASN A 456 19.05 -13.67 -2.35
N ASN A 457 17.84 -14.09 -2.70
CA ASN A 457 17.61 -15.42 -3.26
C ASN A 457 17.07 -15.41 -4.69
N GLN A 458 16.60 -14.26 -5.20
CA GLN A 458 16.07 -14.09 -6.56
C GLN A 458 14.79 -14.92 -6.83
N ASP A 459 14.03 -15.25 -5.79
CA ASP A 459 12.75 -15.97 -5.84
C ASP A 459 11.58 -14.96 -6.00
N TYR A 460 11.54 -14.28 -7.15
CA TYR A 460 10.61 -13.18 -7.41
C TYR A 460 9.14 -13.62 -7.50
N ASN A 461 8.87 -14.81 -8.02
CA ASN A 461 7.55 -15.44 -8.07
C ASN A 461 6.94 -15.61 -6.68
N LEU A 462 7.68 -16.25 -5.76
CA LEU A 462 7.26 -16.50 -4.39
C LEU A 462 7.11 -15.18 -3.63
N ALA A 463 8.07 -14.27 -3.78
CA ALA A 463 8.00 -12.95 -3.18
C ALA A 463 6.77 -12.15 -3.65
N SER A 464 6.46 -12.20 -4.95
CA SER A 464 5.29 -11.51 -5.52
C SER A 464 3.98 -12.11 -5.00
N ALA A 465 3.90 -13.43 -4.85
CA ALA A 465 2.74 -14.09 -4.24
C ALA A 465 2.54 -13.67 -2.77
N ILE A 466 3.63 -13.60 -2.00
CA ILE A 466 3.60 -13.06 -0.63
C ILE A 466 3.17 -11.59 -0.62
N GLY A 467 3.66 -10.78 -1.57
CA GLY A 467 3.27 -9.37 -1.73
C GLY A 467 1.77 -9.18 -1.94
N ILE A 468 1.16 -10.02 -2.80
CA ILE A 468 -0.29 -10.05 -2.98
C ILE A 468 -1.00 -10.41 -1.67
N ILE A 469 -0.52 -11.43 -0.95
CA ILE A 469 -1.12 -11.85 0.32
C ILE A 469 -1.04 -10.73 1.37
N ILE A 470 0.11 -10.05 1.51
CA ILE A 470 0.28 -8.88 2.38
C ILE A 470 -0.73 -7.79 2.00
N PHE A 471 -0.85 -7.47 0.71
CA PHE A 471 -1.82 -6.49 0.22
C PHE A 471 -3.25 -6.88 0.58
N LEU A 472 -3.66 -8.13 0.34
CA LEU A 472 -5.00 -8.61 0.67
C LEU A 472 -5.28 -8.57 2.17
N ILE A 473 -4.33 -8.96 3.02
CA ILE A 473 -4.45 -8.90 4.47
C ILE A 473 -4.61 -7.46 4.94
N THR A 474 -3.72 -6.57 4.51
CA THR A 474 -3.70 -5.17 4.94
C THR A 474 -4.90 -4.40 4.42
N ALA A 475 -5.31 -4.61 3.16
CA ALA A 475 -6.51 -4.00 2.59
C ALA A 475 -7.78 -4.50 3.29
N SER A 476 -7.91 -5.80 3.52
CA SER A 476 -9.08 -6.38 4.19
C SER A 476 -9.18 -5.92 5.63
N LEU A 477 -8.07 -5.90 6.36
CA LEU A 477 -8.02 -5.43 7.74
C LEU A 477 -8.34 -3.94 7.82
N SER A 478 -7.72 -3.12 6.98
CA SER A 478 -7.99 -1.67 6.92
C SER A 478 -9.47 -1.42 6.68
N LEU A 479 -10.04 -2.04 5.63
CA LEU A 479 -11.44 -1.90 5.27
C LEU A 479 -12.37 -2.33 6.42
N LEU A 480 -12.06 -3.45 7.07
CA LEU A 480 -12.84 -3.96 8.17
C LEU A 480 -12.80 -3.01 9.36
N VAL A 481 -11.62 -2.59 9.82
CA VAL A 481 -11.50 -1.78 11.03
C VAL A 481 -12.02 -0.37 10.79
N TYR A 482 -11.80 0.24 9.63
CA TYR A 482 -12.40 1.54 9.28
C TYR A 482 -13.93 1.49 9.29
N ASN A 483 -14.55 0.44 8.76
CA ASN A 483 -16.01 0.31 8.75
C ASN A 483 -16.63 -0.03 10.13
N LEU A 484 -15.85 -0.64 11.02
CA LEU A 484 -16.23 -0.95 12.41
C LEU A 484 -15.97 0.22 13.37
N SER A 485 -15.07 1.12 13.02
CA SER A 485 -14.66 2.28 13.81
C SER A 485 -15.87 3.20 14.05
N GLY A 486 -16.19 3.42 15.33
CA GLY A 486 -17.21 4.38 15.74
C GLY A 486 -16.84 5.83 15.39
N SER A 487 -15.53 6.11 15.31
CA SER A 487 -15.02 7.43 14.90
C SER A 487 -15.44 7.77 13.47
N SER A 488 -15.29 6.83 12.52
CA SER A 488 -15.66 7.02 11.12
C SER A 488 -17.17 7.09 10.88
N ARG A 489 -17.99 6.63 11.84
CA ARG A 489 -19.46 6.71 11.76
C ARG A 489 -20.05 7.93 12.43
N LYS A 490 -19.30 8.56 13.34
CA LYS A 490 -19.73 9.68 14.19
C LYS A 490 -18.81 10.89 14.03
N GLU A 491 -18.08 10.98 12.93
CA GLU A 491 -17.13 12.06 12.66
C GLU A 491 -17.84 13.41 12.65
N GLU A 492 -19.09 13.45 12.18
CA GLU A 492 -19.96 14.63 12.18
C GLU A 492 -20.53 15.02 13.55
N SER A 493 -20.41 14.18 14.59
CA SER A 493 -20.98 14.49 15.92
C SER A 493 -20.02 15.26 16.85
N PHE A 494 -18.81 15.57 16.38
CA PHE A 494 -17.77 16.27 17.14
C PHE A 494 -17.12 17.44 16.38
N GLN A 495 -17.64 17.77 15.19
CA GLN A 495 -17.45 19.08 14.55
C GLN A 495 -18.57 20.00 15.05
#